data_AF-A0A3D6AX09-F1
#
_entry.id   AF-A0A3D6AX09-F1
#
_cell.length_a   1.000
_cell.length_b   1.000
_cell.length_c   1.000
_cell.angle_alpha   90.00
_cell.angle_beta   90.00
_cell.angle_gamma   90.00
#
_symmetry.space_group_name_H-M   'P 1'
#
loop_
_entity.id
_entity.type
_entity.pdbx_description
1 polymer ?
#
loop_
_entity_poly.entity_id
_entity_poly.type
_entity_poly.pdbx_seq_one_letter_code
_entity_poly.pdbx_strand_id
1 'polypeptide(L)' 'MDKNMIGKNAGIIWNLLNNGERWEHEALKAASGLSDRDLDTAIGWLAREDKIFFETDTINHKEYLYLSLDFYF' A
#
# COMPACT_ATOMS: atom_id res chain seq x y z
N MET A 1 2.48 18.60 2.77
CA MET A 1 3.07 17.41 2.12
C MET A 1 3.23 17.74 0.65
N ASP A 2 4.42 17.53 0.09
CA ASP A 2 4.73 17.76 -1.32
C ASP A 2 4.83 16.44 -2.09
N LYS A 3 4.88 16.51 -3.42
CA LYS A 3 4.95 15.33 -4.29
C LYS A 3 6.17 14.44 -4.03
N ASN A 4 7.31 15.02 -3.64
CA ASN A 4 8.53 14.26 -3.38
C ASN A 4 8.39 13.43 -2.10
N MET A 5 7.77 14.00 -1.06
CA MET A 5 7.46 13.27 0.17
C MET A 5 6.48 12.13 -0.07
N ILE A 6 5.41 12.38 -0.86
CA ILE A 6 4.45 11.33 -1.21
C ILE A 6 5.14 10.17 -1.94
N GLY A 7 6.00 10.48 -2.93
CA GLY A 7 6.76 9.45 -3.64
C GLY A 7 7.73 8.67 -2.75
N LYS A 8 8.38 9.34 -1.78
CA LYS A 8 9.25 8.66 -0.79
C LYS A 8 8.45 7.72 0.10
N ASN A 9 7.32 8.20 0.65
CA ASN A 9 6.43 7.38 1.48
C ASN A 9 5.86 6.20 0.68
N ALA A 10 5.49 6.41 -0.59
CA ALA A 10 5.07 5.35 -1.50
C ALA A 10 6.16 4.28 -1.69
N GLY A 11 7.44 4.67 -1.75
CA GLY A 11 8.56 3.73 -1.79
C GLY A 11 8.68 2.88 -0.53
N ILE A 12 8.41 3.44 0.65
CA ILE A 12 8.37 2.70 1.92
C ILE A 12 7.25 1.64 1.87
N ILE A 13 6.04 2.05 1.48
CA ILE A 13 4.90 1.14 1.36
C ILE A 13 5.15 0.04 0.33
N TRP A 14 5.70 0.41 -0.84
CA TRP A 14 6.04 -0.56 -1.88
C TRP A 14 7.03 -1.62 -1.38
N ASN A 15 8.07 -1.21 -0.65
CA ASN A 15 9.04 -2.15 -0.08
C ASN A 15 8.41 -3.12 0.93
N LEU A 16 7.43 -2.66 1.72
CA LEU A 16 6.71 -3.53 2.67
C LEU A 16 5.84 -4.56 1.93
N LEU A 17 5.17 -4.14 0.86
CA LEU A 17 4.32 -5.02 0.04
C LEU A 17 5.14 -5.96 -0.88
N ASN A 18 6.43 -5.69 -1.10
CA ASN A 18 7.33 -6.51 -1.93
C ASN A 18 7.77 -7.82 -1.27
N ASN A 19 6.95 -8.37 -0.38
CA ASN A 19 7.13 -9.69 0.24
C ASN A 19 6.17 -10.76 -0.35
N GLY A 20 5.28 -10.38 -1.28
CA GLY A 20 4.30 -11.27 -1.90
C GLY A 20 3.11 -11.62 -1.00
N GLU A 21 3.00 -11.00 0.16
CA GLU A 21 1.87 -11.17 1.07
C GLU A 21 0.84 -10.05 0.87
N ARG A 22 -0.39 -10.33 1.29
CA ARG A 22 -1.42 -9.30 1.44
C ARG A 22 -1.36 -8.72 2.85
N TRP A 23 -1.54 -7.41 2.93
CA TRP A 23 -1.43 -6.64 4.16
C TRP A 23 -2.74 -5.99 4.51
N GLU A 24 -3.16 -6.09 5.77
CA GLU A 24 -4.25 -5.30 6.31
C GLU A 24 -3.80 -3.84 6.50
N HIS A 25 -4.70 -2.88 6.25
CA HIS A 25 -4.38 -1.44 6.33
C HIS A 25 -3.72 -1.05 7.67
N GLU A 26 -4.30 -1.47 8.80
CA GLU A 26 -3.77 -1.18 10.14
C GLU A 26 -2.38 -1.80 10.39
N ALA A 27 -2.12 -2.99 9.83
CA ALA A 27 -0.81 -3.63 9.92
C ALA A 27 0.24 -2.87 9.11
N LEU A 28 -0.15 -2.38 7.91
CA LEU A 28 0.71 -1.56 7.05
C LEU A 28 1.06 -0.23 7.73
N LYS A 29 0.08 0.39 8.40
CA LYS A 29 0.28 1.61 9.19
C LYS A 29 1.29 1.39 10.32
N ALA A 30 1.11 0.34 11.10
CA ALA A 30 2.00 0.02 12.21
C ALA A 30 3.44 -0.29 11.73
N ALA A 31 3.58 -1.04 10.64
CA ALA A 31 4.89 -1.41 10.09
C ALA A 31 5.62 -0.23 9.43
N SER A 32 4.89 0.65 8.74
CA SER A 32 5.46 1.82 8.07
C SER A 32 5.80 2.96 9.03
N GLY A 33 5.12 3.03 10.18
CA GLY A 33 5.22 4.14 11.13
C GLY A 33 4.69 5.47 10.58
N LEU A 34 3.93 5.43 9.48
CA LEU A 34 3.36 6.61 8.85
C LEU A 34 2.07 7.06 9.54
N SER A 35 1.77 8.36 9.44
CA SER A 35 0.44 8.87 9.81
C SER A 35 -0.61 8.38 8.82
N ASP A 36 -1.89 8.38 9.20
CA ASP A 36 -3.00 8.00 8.30
C ASP A 36 -2.95 8.79 6.99
N ARG A 37 -2.71 10.10 7.08
CA ARG A 37 -2.59 10.97 5.91
C ARG A 37 -1.43 10.57 5.00
N ASP A 38 -0.28 10.23 5.58
CA ASP A 38 0.93 9.85 4.84
C ASP A 38 0.77 8.48 4.20
N LEU A 39 0.14 7.55 4.90
CA LEU A 39 -0.20 6.23 4.41
C LEU A 39 -1.19 6.29 3.24
N ASP A 40 -2.31 6.98 3.41
CA ASP A 40 -3.36 7.04 2.39
C ASP A 40 -2.89 7.76 1.13
N THR A 41 -2.06 8.81 1.27
CA THR A 41 -1.46 9.49 0.11
C THR A 41 -0.41 8.63 -0.59
N ALA A 42 0.37 7.84 0.14
CA ALA A 42 1.32 6.87 -0.42
C ALA A 42 0.60 5.74 -1.17
N ILE A 43 -0.46 5.19 -0.57
CA ILE A 43 -1.33 4.17 -1.18
C ILE A 43 -1.95 4.75 -2.46
N GLY A 44 -2.54 5.94 -2.40
CA GLY A 44 -3.12 6.60 -3.58
C GLY A 44 -2.10 6.87 -4.69
N TRP A 45 -0.84 7.17 -4.33
CA TRP A 45 0.24 7.33 -5.30
C TRP A 45 0.57 6.01 -6.01
N LEU A 46 0.63 4.90 -5.28
CA LEU A 46 0.87 3.57 -5.85
C LEU A 46 -0.31 3.10 -6.70
N ALA A 47 -1.55 3.38 -6.29
CA ALA A 47 -2.75 3.08 -7.06
C ALA A 47 -2.77 3.84 -8.40
N ARG A 48 -2.34 5.11 -8.41
CA ARG A 48 -2.16 5.90 -9.64
C ARG A 48 -1.13 5.28 -10.61
N GLU A 49 -0.20 4.48 -10.10
CA GLU A 49 0.84 3.80 -10.89
C GLU A 49 0.47 2.34 -11.21
N ASP A 50 -0.76 1.91 -10.91
CA ASP A 50 -1.25 0.53 -11.10
C ASP A 50 -0.39 -0.53 -10.39
N LYS A 51 0.29 -0.16 -9.29
CA LYS A 51 1.24 -1.02 -8.57
C LYS A 51 0.61 -1.88 -7.47
N ILE A 52 -0.63 -1.59 -7.07
CA ILE A 52 -1.29 -2.26 -5.96
C ILE A 52 -2.73 -2.61 -6.30
N PHE A 53 -3.23 -3.67 -5.68
CA PHE A 53 -4.64 -4.08 -5.70
C PHE A 53 -5.22 -4.03 -4.29
N PHE A 54 -6.55 -3.89 -4.26
CA PHE A 54 -7.35 -3.84 -3.04
C PHE A 54 -8.29 -5.05 -3.02
N GLU A 55 -8.37 -5.72 -1.88
CA GLU A 55 -9.31 -6.82 -1.63
C GLU A 55 -10.09 -6.51 -0.36
N THR A 56 -11.42 -6.49 -0.46
CA THR A 56 -12.30 -6.32 0.69
C THR A 56 -12.87 -7.69 1.07
N ASP A 57 -12.55 -8.15 2.26
CA ASP A 57 -13.20 -9.31 2.87
C ASP A 57 -14.54 -8.85 3.46
N THR A 58 -15.63 -9.21 2.80
CA THR A 58 -17.01 -8.85 3.19
C THR A 58 -17.50 -9.58 4.44
N ILE A 59 -16.86 -10.68 4.83
CA ILE A 59 -17.22 -11.46 6.01
C ILE A 59 -16.60 -10.80 7.24
N ASN A 60 -15.31 -10.51 7.17
CA ASN A 60 -14.56 -9.94 8.29
C ASN A 60 -14.53 -8.39 8.29
N HIS A 61 -15.10 -7.75 7.27
CA HIS A 61 -15.08 -6.30 7.07
C HIS A 61 -13.65 -5.74 7.10
N LYS A 62 -12.72 -6.49 6.49
CA LYS A 62 -11.29 -6.15 6.44
C LYS A 62 -10.88 -5.77 5.03
N GLU A 63 -9.96 -4.82 4.95
CA GLU A 63 -9.39 -4.37 3.68
C GLU A 63 -7.92 -4.77 3.62
N TYR A 64 -7.56 -5.41 2.51
CA TYR A 64 -6.23 -5.91 2.23
C TYR A 64 -5.64 -5.21 1.00
N LEU A 65 -4.34 -4.98 1.05
CA LEU A 65 -3.53 -4.41 -0.01
C LEU A 65 -2.40 -5.38 -0.38
N TYR A 66 -2.12 -5.52 -1.67
CA TYR A 66 -0.99 -6.32 -2.15
C TYR A 66 -0.45 -5.73 -3.46
N LEU A 67 0.80 -6.04 -3.79
CA LEU A 67 1.38 -5.59 -5.06
C LEU A 67 0.68 -6.24 -6.25
N SER A 68 0.52 -5.45 -7.30
CA SER A 68 0.32 -5.99 -8.65
C SER A 68 1.55 -6.81 -9.00
N LEU A 69 1.40 -8.12 -9.04
CA LEU A 69 2.43 -9.01 -9.54
C LEU A 69 2.43 -8.89 -11.06
N ASP A 70 3.42 -8.17 -11.60
CA ASP A 70 3.71 -8.23 -13.03
C ASP A 70 4.23 -9.65 -13.34
N PHE A 71 3.32 -10.57 -13.68
CA PHE A 71 3.69 -11.84 -14.28
C PHE A 71 4.23 -11.57 -15.69
N TYR A 72 5.51 -11.20 -15.78
CA TYR A 72 6.24 -11.27 -17.05
C TYR A 72 6.51 -12.75 -17.34
N PHE A 73 5.61 -13.36 -18.13
CA PHE A 73 5.84 -14.64 -18.81
C PHE A 73 6.70 -14.46 -20.06
#